data_AF-A0A6L6BEC1-F1
#
_entry.id   AF-A0A6L6BEC1-F1
#
_cell.length_a   1.000
_cell.length_b   1.000
_cell.length_c   1.000
_cell.angle_alpha   90.00
_cell.angle_beta   90.00
_cell.angle_gamma   90.00
#
_symmetry.space_group_name_H-M   'P 1'
#
loop_
_entity.id
_entity.type
_entity.pdbx_description
1 polymer ?
#
loop_
_entity_poly.entity_id
_entity_poly.type
_entity_poly.pdbx_seq_one_letter_code
_entity_poly.pdbx_strand_id
1 'polypeptide(L)'
;MSLSTTRWPAARNASAAKDPTLPRAPVMSTRMWCPLVSRPAGPRWFNRVSLFHVISPHRCCHLMAVIRAFAELDAAPCTGCKLCDLVCPSGAITMVAKKAVIDDPLCIGCGRCVDRCPEDIMWMTERAEPITRTVRPDEVDQEKVTALLLAAGIDANISVCVCTLTSAAEIAGAVVKGASNLDEVSAMTGMRSGCGIYCVAPALRLLAAAGCDMTAPRGHRWYPSTLALWDVSDEARAKYPDAFIDEDRAVFDPTHQFGPLTHSEAPR
;
A
#
# COMPACT_ATOMS: atom_id res chain seq x y z
N MET A 1 22.17 -23.74 -40.13
CA MET A 1 22.08 -23.34 -38.71
C MET A 1 20.70 -22.74 -38.48
N SER A 2 19.72 -23.59 -38.14
CA SER A 2 18.31 -23.23 -38.00
C SER A 2 18.02 -22.75 -36.59
N LEU A 3 17.57 -21.51 -36.45
CA LEU A 3 17.07 -20.95 -35.20
C LEU A 3 15.75 -21.62 -34.83
N SER A 4 15.76 -22.45 -33.79
CA SER A 4 14.54 -23.03 -33.21
C SER A 4 13.82 -21.98 -32.38
N THR A 5 12.68 -21.51 -32.87
CA THR A 5 11.71 -20.74 -32.08
C THR A 5 11.00 -21.67 -31.11
N THR A 6 11.39 -21.65 -29.83
CA THR A 6 10.69 -22.40 -28.79
C THR A 6 9.33 -21.76 -28.52
N ARG A 7 8.31 -22.34 -29.15
CA ARG A 7 6.89 -22.01 -28.96
C ARG A 7 6.49 -22.44 -27.54
N TRP A 8 6.03 -21.51 -26.71
CA TRP A 8 5.41 -21.81 -25.42
C TRP A 8 4.18 -22.72 -25.63
N PRO A 9 4.01 -23.82 -24.88
CA PRO A 9 2.84 -24.67 -25.02
C PRO A 9 1.60 -23.96 -24.45
N ALA A 10 0.58 -23.81 -25.28
CA ALA A 10 -0.75 -23.37 -24.85
C ALA A 10 -1.29 -24.31 -23.75
N ALA A 11 -1.76 -23.72 -22.65
CA ALA A 11 -2.39 -24.44 -21.57
C ALA A 11 -3.58 -25.26 -22.10
N ARG A 12 -3.51 -26.60 -21.93
CA ARG A 12 -4.63 -27.49 -22.20
C ARG A 12 -5.61 -27.33 -21.05
N ASN A 13 -6.81 -26.82 -21.33
CA ASN A 13 -7.94 -26.89 -20.43
C ASN A 13 -8.31 -28.36 -20.22
N ALA A 14 -7.82 -28.95 -19.14
CA ALA A 14 -8.29 -30.25 -18.67
C ALA A 14 -9.67 -30.05 -18.03
N SER A 15 -10.71 -30.50 -18.72
CA SER A 15 -12.05 -30.66 -18.17
C SER A 15 -11.99 -31.66 -17.00
N ALA A 16 -12.06 -31.16 -15.77
CA ALA A 16 -12.15 -32.00 -14.58
C ALA A 16 -13.49 -32.76 -14.59
N ALA A 17 -13.42 -34.08 -14.71
CA ALA A 17 -14.52 -34.99 -14.45
C ALA A 17 -14.98 -34.84 -13.00
N LYS A 18 -16.28 -34.63 -12.78
CA LYS A 18 -16.87 -34.46 -11.44
C LYS A 18 -17.01 -35.82 -10.76
N ASP A 19 -16.31 -36.00 -9.64
CA ASP A 19 -16.46 -37.13 -8.73
C ASP A 19 -17.88 -37.10 -8.09
N PRO A 20 -18.68 -38.18 -8.21
CA PRO A 20 -20.03 -38.25 -7.69
C PRO A 20 -20.14 -38.45 -6.16
N THR A 21 -19.03 -38.54 -5.43
CA THR A 21 -19.03 -38.86 -3.99
C THR A 21 -18.82 -37.66 -3.05
N LEU A 22 -18.54 -36.47 -3.57
CA LEU A 22 -18.41 -35.25 -2.75
C LEU A 22 -19.77 -34.58 -2.49
N PRO A 23 -20.10 -34.19 -1.24
CA PRO A 23 -21.34 -33.48 -0.95
C PRO A 23 -21.33 -32.10 -1.64
N ARG A 24 -22.44 -31.77 -2.32
CA ARG A 24 -22.61 -30.47 -2.99
C ARG A 24 -22.58 -29.35 -1.96
N ALA A 25 -21.79 -28.30 -2.21
CA ALA A 25 -21.81 -27.07 -1.42
C ALA A 25 -23.24 -26.48 -1.37
N PRO A 26 -23.71 -25.97 -0.22
CA PRO A 26 -25.05 -25.41 -0.12
C PRO A 26 -25.16 -24.14 -0.96
N VAL A 27 -26.24 -24.05 -1.74
CA VAL A 27 -26.60 -22.83 -2.48
C VAL A 27 -27.05 -21.80 -1.46
N MET A 28 -26.23 -20.77 -1.24
CA MET A 28 -26.54 -19.69 -0.31
C MET A 28 -27.77 -18.93 -0.83
N SER A 29 -28.88 -19.02 -0.10
CA SER A 29 -30.13 -18.35 -0.43
C SER A 29 -29.98 -16.85 -0.19
N THR A 30 -30.47 -16.05 -1.16
CA THR A 30 -30.45 -14.60 -1.19
C THR A 30 -31.45 -13.98 -0.21
N ARG A 31 -31.35 -14.27 1.09
CA ARG A 31 -32.14 -13.61 2.14
C ARG A 31 -31.36 -13.49 3.46
N MET A 32 -30.51 -12.47 3.54
CA MET A 32 -30.28 -11.77 4.80
C MET A 32 -30.06 -10.29 4.48
N TRP A 33 -31.17 -9.58 4.41
CA TRP A 33 -31.28 -8.15 4.16
C TRP A 33 -30.85 -7.41 5.45
N CYS A 34 -29.83 -6.56 5.33
CA CYS A 34 -29.50 -5.55 6.33
C CYS A 34 -30.65 -4.52 6.37
N PRO A 35 -31.35 -4.34 7.51
CA PRO A 35 -32.53 -3.51 7.59
C PRO A 35 -32.12 -2.08 7.89
N LEU A 36 -31.80 -1.25 6.88
CA LEU A 36 -31.73 0.22 7.04
C LEU A 36 -31.71 1.02 5.73
N VAL A 37 -32.15 0.44 4.60
CA VAL A 37 -32.26 1.19 3.33
C VAL A 37 -33.68 1.10 2.79
N SER A 38 -34.58 1.93 3.31
CA SER A 38 -35.85 2.23 2.65
C SER A 38 -35.56 3.02 1.37
N ARG A 39 -35.59 2.36 0.22
CA ARG A 39 -35.58 3.00 -1.11
C ARG A 39 -36.84 3.85 -1.27
N PRO A 40 -36.76 5.17 -1.52
CA PRO A 40 -37.93 5.91 -1.93
C PRO A 40 -38.28 5.56 -3.38
N ALA A 41 -39.57 5.39 -3.63
CA ALA A 41 -40.13 5.16 -4.96
C ALA A 41 -40.09 6.47 -5.77
N GLY A 42 -39.44 6.45 -6.93
CA GLY A 42 -39.40 7.57 -7.88
C GLY A 42 -39.21 7.05 -9.32
N PRO A 43 -39.76 7.74 -10.33
CA PRO A 43 -39.95 7.19 -11.66
C PRO A 43 -38.63 6.95 -12.38
N ARG A 44 -38.58 5.78 -13.05
CA ARG A 44 -37.59 5.43 -14.07
C ARG A 44 -37.56 6.53 -15.14
N TRP A 45 -36.42 6.68 -15.82
CA TRP A 45 -36.18 7.60 -16.95
C TRP A 45 -35.64 8.99 -16.57
N PHE A 46 -34.38 9.06 -16.12
CA PHE A 46 -33.41 10.08 -16.56
C PHE A 46 -31.98 9.62 -16.22
N ASN A 47 -31.08 9.80 -17.19
CA ASN A 47 -29.65 9.51 -17.15
C ASN A 47 -28.98 10.02 -15.85
N ARG A 48 -28.20 9.19 -15.14
CA ARG A 48 -27.43 9.62 -13.97
C ARG A 48 -26.02 9.05 -13.98
N VAL A 49 -25.16 9.67 -14.78
CA VAL A 49 -23.73 9.80 -14.46
C VAL A 49 -23.63 10.90 -13.39
N SER A 50 -23.90 10.57 -12.13
CA SER A 50 -23.69 11.49 -11.00
C SER A 50 -24.01 10.77 -9.68
N LEU A 51 -23.12 10.98 -8.70
CA LEU A 51 -23.16 10.53 -7.29
C LEU A 51 -22.54 9.16 -6.96
N PHE A 52 -21.31 8.93 -7.43
CA PHE A 52 -20.29 8.20 -6.64
C PHE A 52 -19.25 9.17 -6.02
N HIS A 53 -19.64 10.42 -5.81
CA HIS A 53 -18.85 11.47 -5.17
C HIS A 53 -19.67 12.08 -4.02
N VAL A 54 -19.81 11.35 -2.91
CA VAL A 54 -19.87 11.93 -1.55
C VAL A 54 -19.40 10.83 -0.60
N ILE A 55 -18.09 10.56 -0.58
CA ILE A 55 -17.48 9.86 0.55
C ILE A 55 -17.57 10.85 1.71
N SER A 56 -18.47 10.54 2.65
CA SER A 56 -18.74 11.32 3.86
C SER A 56 -17.42 11.67 4.59
N PRO A 57 -17.23 12.93 5.04
CA PRO A 57 -15.94 13.45 5.55
C PRO A 57 -15.48 12.83 6.88
N HIS A 58 -16.26 11.93 7.47
CA HIS A 58 -15.88 11.15 8.66
C HIS A 58 -15.45 9.70 8.34
N ARG A 59 -15.27 9.34 7.07
CA ARG A 59 -14.98 7.95 6.64
C ARG A 59 -13.57 7.73 6.10
N CYS A 60 -12.56 8.45 6.60
CA CYS A 60 -11.17 8.06 6.34
C CYS A 60 -10.75 6.81 7.13
N CYS A 61 -11.52 6.40 8.15
CA CYS A 61 -11.17 5.29 9.07
C CYS A 61 -11.40 3.86 8.53
N HIS A 62 -11.65 3.63 7.23
CA HIS A 62 -11.99 2.30 6.70
C HIS A 62 -10.94 1.69 5.76
N LEU A 63 -9.77 2.33 5.61
CA LEU A 63 -8.70 1.88 4.72
C LEU A 63 -7.68 1.10 5.56
N MET A 64 -8.00 -0.15 5.84
CA MET A 64 -7.24 -1.02 6.75
C MET A 64 -6.56 -2.13 5.95
N ALA A 65 -5.24 -2.30 6.12
CA ALA A 65 -4.54 -3.45 5.58
C ALA A 65 -4.83 -4.69 6.44
N VAL A 66 -5.80 -5.51 6.01
CA VAL A 66 -6.18 -6.75 6.72
C VAL A 66 -5.35 -7.93 6.18
N ILE A 67 -4.41 -8.40 6.99
CA ILE A 67 -3.52 -9.52 6.70
C ILE A 67 -4.20 -10.81 7.15
N ARG A 68 -4.52 -11.67 6.18
CA ARG A 68 -5.17 -12.98 6.41
C ARG A 68 -4.24 -14.16 6.29
N ALA A 69 -3.01 -13.94 5.83
CA ALA A 69 -2.04 -15.00 5.62
C ALA A 69 -0.68 -14.62 6.22
N PHE A 70 0.10 -15.63 6.56
CA PHE A 70 1.47 -15.50 7.04
C PHE A 70 2.35 -16.54 6.36
N ALA A 71 3.66 -16.32 6.43
CA ALA A 71 4.64 -17.22 5.85
C ALA A 71 5.16 -18.18 6.91
N GLU A 72 5.26 -19.46 6.55
CA GLU A 72 5.90 -20.51 7.33
C GLU A 72 7.09 -21.07 6.56
N LEU A 73 7.98 -21.78 7.27
CA LEU A 73 9.14 -22.40 6.67
C LEU A 73 9.52 -23.73 7.33
N ASP A 74 10.12 -24.64 6.55
CA ASP A 74 10.88 -25.76 7.10
C ASP A 74 12.36 -25.38 7.24
N ALA A 75 12.84 -25.28 8.49
CA ALA A 75 14.20 -24.86 8.78
C ALA A 75 15.26 -25.93 8.43
N ALA A 76 14.89 -27.21 8.31
CA ALA A 76 15.86 -28.29 8.08
C ALA A 76 16.67 -28.10 6.77
N PRO A 77 16.03 -27.97 5.59
CA PRO A 77 16.72 -27.74 4.30
C PRO A 77 17.29 -26.32 4.11
N CYS A 78 17.02 -25.37 5.00
CA CYS A 78 17.47 -23.98 4.83
C CYS A 78 19.00 -23.85 4.74
N THR A 79 19.51 -23.28 3.64
CA THR A 79 20.95 -23.06 3.40
C THR A 79 21.49 -21.77 4.02
N GLY A 80 20.62 -20.88 4.50
CA GLY A 80 21.01 -19.61 5.11
C GLY A 80 21.44 -18.52 4.12
N CYS A 81 20.96 -18.57 2.87
CA CYS A 81 21.33 -17.65 1.79
C CYS A 81 20.89 -16.19 1.99
N LYS A 82 20.02 -15.91 2.97
CA LYS A 82 19.49 -14.57 3.35
C LYS A 82 18.66 -13.85 2.28
N LEU A 83 18.27 -14.50 1.19
CA LEU A 83 17.44 -13.87 0.17
C LEU A 83 16.06 -13.46 0.71
N CYS A 84 15.47 -14.26 1.60
CA CYS A 84 14.18 -13.98 2.22
C CYS A 84 14.21 -12.72 3.10
N ASP A 85 15.27 -12.55 3.88
CA ASP A 85 15.55 -11.36 4.70
C ASP A 85 15.65 -10.10 3.82
N LEU A 86 16.46 -10.15 2.75
CA LEU A 86 16.65 -9.02 1.83
C LEU A 86 15.39 -8.57 1.08
N VAL A 87 14.41 -9.45 0.87
CA VAL A 87 13.18 -9.10 0.14
C VAL A 87 11.99 -8.83 1.05
N CYS A 88 12.15 -8.98 2.36
CA CYS A 88 11.08 -8.78 3.33
C CYS A 88 10.78 -7.28 3.50
N PRO A 89 9.58 -6.80 3.14
CA PRO A 89 9.26 -5.38 3.22
C PRO A 89 8.95 -4.89 4.63
N SER A 90 8.69 -5.77 5.59
CA SER A 90 8.36 -5.39 6.97
C SER A 90 9.45 -5.74 7.97
N GLY A 91 10.61 -6.24 7.49
CA GLY A 91 11.70 -6.69 8.37
C GLY A 91 11.32 -7.89 9.26
N ALA A 92 10.28 -8.66 8.89
CA ALA A 92 9.77 -9.77 9.70
C ALA A 92 10.67 -11.01 9.71
N ILE A 93 11.77 -11.03 8.96
CA ILE A 93 12.64 -12.21 8.83
C ILE A 93 14.00 -11.88 9.42
N THR A 94 14.50 -12.75 10.29
CA THR A 94 15.84 -12.63 10.88
C THR A 94 16.63 -13.92 10.67
N MET A 95 17.96 -13.82 10.73
CA MET A 95 18.85 -14.97 10.54
C MET A 95 19.48 -15.39 11.87
N VAL A 96 19.00 -16.50 12.45
CA VAL A 96 19.51 -17.06 13.71
C VAL A 96 20.21 -18.38 13.43
N ALA A 97 21.47 -18.52 13.88
CA ALA A 97 22.27 -19.74 13.65
C ALA A 97 22.30 -20.23 12.18
N LYS A 98 22.38 -19.27 11.23
CA LYS A 98 22.33 -19.50 9.76
C LYS A 98 21.00 -20.05 9.23
N LYS A 99 19.92 -19.96 9.99
CA LYS A 99 18.57 -20.34 9.59
C LYS A 99 17.66 -19.12 9.61
N ALA A 100 16.72 -19.06 8.67
CA ALA A 100 15.71 -18.00 8.65
C ALA A 100 14.68 -18.25 9.77
N VAL A 101 14.30 -17.20 10.47
CA VAL A 101 13.24 -17.19 11.48
C VAL A 101 12.27 -16.08 11.12
N ILE A 102 10.98 -16.40 11.06
CA ILE A 102 9.91 -15.45 10.73
C ILE A 102 9.24 -15.01 12.03
N ASP A 103 9.21 -13.70 12.25
CA ASP A 103 8.37 -13.05 13.26
C ASP A 103 6.96 -12.91 12.70
N ASP A 104 6.06 -13.79 13.16
CA ASP A 104 4.68 -13.83 12.69
C ASP A 104 3.93 -12.51 12.93
N PRO A 105 3.99 -11.88 14.12
CA PRO A 105 3.42 -10.56 14.33
C PRO A 105 3.83 -9.54 13.26
N LEU A 106 5.11 -9.42 12.91
CA LEU A 106 5.60 -8.45 11.91
C LEU A 106 5.31 -8.84 10.45
N CYS A 107 4.89 -10.08 10.19
CA CYS A 107 4.66 -10.58 8.85
C CYS A 107 3.39 -9.95 8.22
N ILE A 108 3.59 -9.16 7.16
CA ILE A 108 2.51 -8.52 6.40
C ILE A 108 1.89 -9.41 5.30
N GLY A 109 2.26 -10.69 5.25
CA GLY A 109 1.66 -11.67 4.34
C GLY A 109 1.91 -11.43 2.85
N CYS A 110 3.01 -10.77 2.48
CA CYS A 110 3.27 -10.35 1.08
C CYS A 110 3.73 -11.46 0.13
N GLY A 111 4.12 -12.64 0.64
CA GLY A 111 4.55 -13.80 -0.17
C GLY A 111 5.93 -13.69 -0.85
N ARG A 112 6.61 -12.53 -0.81
CA ARG A 112 7.90 -12.32 -1.52
C ARG A 112 9.00 -13.29 -1.11
N CYS A 113 9.00 -13.73 0.14
CA CYS A 113 9.97 -14.71 0.62
C CYS A 113 9.78 -16.07 -0.05
N VAL A 114 8.53 -16.54 -0.16
CA VAL A 114 8.14 -17.79 -0.82
C VAL A 114 8.63 -17.77 -2.27
N ASP A 115 8.34 -16.71 -3.01
CA ASP A 115 8.73 -16.57 -4.43
C ASP A 115 10.25 -16.53 -4.67
N ARG A 116 11.04 -16.18 -3.65
CA ARG A 116 12.49 -15.95 -3.76
C ARG A 116 13.33 -17.03 -3.12
N CYS A 117 12.70 -18.03 -2.51
CA CYS A 117 13.42 -19.15 -1.93
C CYS A 117 13.95 -20.07 -3.05
N PRO A 118 15.28 -20.30 -3.15
CA PRO A 118 15.80 -21.25 -4.14
C PRO A 118 15.55 -22.71 -3.76
N GLU A 119 15.28 -22.99 -2.48
CA GLU A 119 15.06 -24.34 -1.97
C GLU A 119 13.57 -24.73 -1.92
N ASP A 120 12.65 -23.79 -2.20
CA ASP A 120 11.19 -23.97 -2.11
C ASP A 120 10.68 -24.48 -0.75
N ILE A 121 11.28 -23.97 0.34
CA ILE A 121 11.03 -24.45 1.73
C ILE A 121 10.06 -23.56 2.52
N MET A 122 9.42 -22.59 1.86
CA MET A 122 8.51 -21.63 2.48
C MET A 122 7.14 -21.70 1.81
N TRP A 123 6.07 -21.49 2.57
CA TRP A 123 4.69 -21.47 2.07
C TRP A 123 3.84 -20.44 2.82
N MET A 124 2.66 -20.15 2.27
CA MET A 124 1.68 -19.25 2.89
C MET A 124 0.60 -20.08 3.59
N THR A 125 0.31 -19.72 4.84
CA THR A 125 -0.77 -20.32 5.64
C THR A 125 -1.78 -19.24 6.03
N GLU A 126 -3.05 -19.60 6.14
CA GLU A 126 -4.08 -18.69 6.62
C GLU A 126 -3.96 -18.47 8.13
N ARG A 127 -4.12 -17.21 8.55
CA ARG A 127 -4.19 -16.84 9.96
C ARG A 127 -5.58 -17.19 10.49
N ALA A 128 -5.64 -17.85 11.64
CA ALA A 128 -6.89 -18.05 12.36
C ALA A 128 -7.53 -16.71 12.74
N GLU A 129 -6.71 -15.75 13.16
CA GLU A 129 -7.12 -14.38 13.49
C GLU A 129 -6.41 -13.37 12.56
N PRO A 130 -7.13 -12.66 11.68
CA PRO A 130 -6.53 -11.67 10.80
C PRO A 130 -5.93 -10.49 11.58
N ILE A 131 -4.76 -10.02 11.14
CA ILE A 131 -4.11 -8.84 11.71
C ILE A 131 -4.46 -7.63 10.85
N THR A 132 -4.97 -6.58 11.47
CA THR A 132 -5.14 -5.28 10.81
C THR A 132 -3.94 -4.40 11.08
N ARG A 133 -3.28 -3.93 10.02
CA ARG A 133 -2.25 -2.89 10.08
C ARG A 133 -2.83 -1.59 9.59
N THR A 134 -2.86 -0.61 10.48
CA THR A 134 -3.21 0.76 10.16
C THR A 134 -2.69 1.69 11.25
N VAL A 135 -2.35 2.91 10.87
CA VAL A 135 -2.12 3.99 11.84
C VAL A 135 -3.35 4.87 11.86
N ARG A 136 -4.13 4.80 12.94
CA ARG A 136 -5.35 5.59 13.03
C ARG A 136 -5.04 7.05 13.37
N PRO A 137 -5.82 8.01 12.85
CA PRO A 137 -5.64 9.43 13.16
C PRO A 137 -5.76 9.76 14.67
N ASP A 138 -6.61 9.04 15.40
CA ASP A 138 -6.78 9.23 16.86
C ASP A 138 -5.55 8.85 17.69
N GLU A 139 -4.63 8.07 17.13
CA GLU A 139 -3.44 7.59 17.84
C GLU A 139 -2.22 8.53 17.71
N VAL A 140 -2.30 9.56 16.85
CA VAL A 140 -1.15 10.40 16.48
C VAL A 140 -1.50 11.88 16.50
N ASP A 141 -0.51 12.70 16.83
CA ASP A 141 -0.62 14.15 16.86
C ASP A 141 -0.81 14.71 15.44
N GLN A 142 -2.03 15.18 15.16
CA GLN A 142 -2.43 15.64 13.82
C GLN A 142 -1.73 16.93 13.40
N GLU A 143 -1.28 17.76 14.34
CA GLU A 143 -0.52 18.97 14.02
C GLU A 143 0.85 18.60 13.45
N LYS A 144 1.51 17.61 14.07
CA LYS A 144 2.79 17.08 13.57
C LYS A 144 2.66 16.37 12.24
N VAL A 145 1.57 15.60 12.05
CA VAL A 145 1.28 14.95 10.76
C VAL A 145 1.13 16.00 9.66
N THR A 146 0.35 17.05 9.92
CA THR A 146 0.14 18.14 8.95
C THR A 146 1.43 18.88 8.64
N ALA A 147 2.23 19.21 9.66
CA ALA A 147 3.52 19.87 9.48
C ALA A 147 4.49 19.02 8.64
N LEU A 148 4.52 17.70 8.85
CA LEU A 148 5.35 16.78 8.07
C LEU A 148 4.89 16.68 6.61
N LEU A 149 3.58 16.59 6.37
CA LEU A 149 3.01 16.56 5.02
C LEU A 149 3.32 17.85 4.24
N LEU A 150 3.22 19.00 4.90
CA LEU A 150 3.60 20.30 4.33
C LEU A 150 5.10 20.37 4.03
N ALA A 151 5.96 19.94 4.96
CA ALA A 151 7.41 19.90 4.74
C ALA A 151 7.79 18.96 3.58
N ALA A 152 7.07 17.85 3.43
CA ALA A 152 7.22 16.94 2.31
C ALA A 152 6.58 17.47 1.01
N GLY A 153 5.70 18.47 1.07
CA GLY A 153 4.93 18.95 -0.08
C GLY A 153 4.03 17.87 -0.68
N ILE A 154 3.39 17.04 0.18
CA ILE A 154 2.49 15.95 -0.21
C ILE A 154 1.11 16.19 0.40
N ASP A 155 0.05 16.09 -0.41
CA ASP A 155 -1.32 16.13 0.08
C ASP A 155 -1.67 14.91 0.95
N ALA A 156 -2.39 15.16 2.05
CA ALA A 156 -2.74 14.17 3.06
C ALA A 156 -3.53 12.96 2.50
N ASN A 157 -4.38 13.20 1.50
CA ASN A 157 -5.34 12.24 0.98
C ASN A 157 -4.81 11.42 -0.20
N ILE A 158 -3.61 11.73 -0.71
CA ILE A 158 -3.00 10.95 -1.78
C ILE A 158 -2.86 9.49 -1.34
N SER A 159 -3.41 8.59 -2.16
CA SER A 159 -3.20 7.15 -1.98
C SER A 159 -1.76 6.80 -2.40
N VAL A 160 -0.90 6.63 -1.41
CA VAL A 160 0.51 6.25 -1.63
C VAL A 160 0.61 4.77 -1.95
N CYS A 161 -0.14 3.91 -1.25
CA CYS A 161 -0.22 2.49 -1.56
C CYS A 161 -1.59 2.13 -2.13
N VAL A 162 -1.68 2.01 -3.44
CA VAL A 162 -2.94 1.67 -4.13
C VAL A 162 -3.48 0.28 -3.73
N CYS A 163 -2.59 -0.66 -3.35
CA CYS A 163 -2.98 -2.02 -2.98
C CYS A 163 -3.72 -2.08 -1.63
N THR A 164 -3.29 -1.29 -0.66
CA THR A 164 -3.87 -1.25 0.69
C THR A 164 -4.71 0.01 0.93
N LEU A 165 -4.72 0.91 -0.05
CA LEU A 165 -5.27 2.26 0.02
C LEU A 165 -4.68 3.11 1.15
N THR A 166 -3.44 2.81 1.58
CA THR A 166 -2.71 3.60 2.56
C THR A 166 -2.48 5.02 2.04
N SER A 167 -2.93 6.02 2.81
CA SER A 167 -2.80 7.43 2.47
C SER A 167 -1.45 8.01 2.89
N ALA A 168 -1.09 9.18 2.36
CA ALA A 168 0.08 9.92 2.82
C ALA A 168 -0.04 10.30 4.31
N ALA A 169 -1.23 10.66 4.77
CA ALA A 169 -1.49 10.97 6.19
C ALA A 169 -1.23 9.77 7.11
N GLU A 170 -1.60 8.56 6.68
CA GLU A 170 -1.34 7.34 7.46
C GLU A 170 0.17 7.04 7.58
N ILE A 171 0.91 7.22 6.49
CA ILE A 171 2.38 7.06 6.50
C ILE A 171 3.03 8.15 7.36
N ALA A 172 2.62 9.40 7.20
CA ALA A 172 3.09 10.50 8.04
C ALA A 172 2.79 10.24 9.53
N GLY A 173 1.61 9.68 9.83
CA GLY A 173 1.27 9.20 11.16
C GLY A 173 2.22 8.12 11.67
N ALA A 174 2.60 7.15 10.83
CA ALA A 174 3.58 6.13 11.20
C ALA A 174 4.95 6.73 11.54
N VAL A 175 5.40 7.72 10.75
CA VAL A 175 6.66 8.44 11.00
C VAL A 175 6.59 9.23 12.32
N VAL A 176 5.49 9.96 12.56
CA VAL A 176 5.27 10.69 13.83
C VAL A 176 5.21 9.74 15.03
N LYS A 177 4.69 8.52 14.84
CA LYS A 177 4.65 7.47 15.87
C LYS A 177 6.00 6.79 16.11
N GLY A 178 7.02 7.11 15.31
CA GLY A 178 8.42 6.71 15.52
C GLY A 178 9.05 5.90 14.40
N ALA A 179 8.35 5.66 13.28
CA ALA A 179 8.95 4.95 12.14
C ALA A 179 10.10 5.78 11.52
N SER A 180 11.28 5.18 11.47
CA SER A 180 12.53 5.80 11.02
C SER A 180 13.00 5.31 9.65
N ASN A 181 12.42 4.21 9.16
CA ASN A 181 12.78 3.58 7.90
C ASN A 181 11.55 2.97 7.22
N LEU A 182 11.75 2.56 5.96
CA LEU A 182 10.66 2.08 5.12
C LEU A 182 10.04 0.77 5.64
N ASP A 183 10.82 -0.09 6.29
CA ASP A 183 10.35 -1.39 6.75
C ASP A 183 9.47 -1.24 8.00
N GLU A 184 9.81 -0.31 8.90
CA GLU A 184 8.94 0.09 10.02
C GLU A 184 7.63 0.69 9.53
N VAL A 185 7.67 1.60 8.54
CA VAL A 185 6.45 2.15 7.93
C VAL A 185 5.58 1.03 7.36
N SER A 186 6.18 0.08 6.65
CA SER A 186 5.49 -1.09 6.11
C SER A 186 4.90 -1.99 7.19
N ALA A 187 5.63 -2.24 8.28
CA ALA A 187 5.16 -3.05 9.41
C ALA A 187 3.98 -2.39 10.15
N MET A 188 3.94 -1.06 10.21
CA MET A 188 2.89 -0.31 10.90
C MET A 188 1.63 -0.13 10.05
N THR A 189 1.78 0.18 8.77
CA THR A 189 0.68 0.56 7.87
C THR A 189 0.20 -0.57 6.96
N GLY A 190 0.97 -1.66 6.84
CA GLY A 190 0.73 -2.72 5.86
C GLY A 190 1.08 -2.33 4.42
N MET A 191 1.60 -1.11 4.21
CA MET A 191 2.16 -0.67 2.93
C MET A 191 3.21 -1.68 2.43
N ARG A 192 3.30 -1.89 1.11
CA ARG A 192 4.19 -2.87 0.43
C ARG A 192 3.79 -4.35 0.59
N SER A 193 2.64 -4.67 1.18
CA SER A 193 2.09 -6.04 1.17
C SER A 193 1.71 -6.53 -0.24
N GLY A 194 1.35 -5.62 -1.16
CA GLY A 194 1.05 -5.91 -2.56
C GLY A 194 2.22 -5.68 -3.54
N CYS A 195 1.97 -4.92 -4.61
CA CYS A 195 2.90 -4.74 -5.74
C CYS A 195 4.25 -4.10 -5.37
N GLY A 196 4.28 -3.18 -4.39
CA GLY A 196 5.48 -2.47 -3.95
C GLY A 196 6.09 -1.51 -4.99
N ILE A 197 5.37 -1.16 -6.06
CA ILE A 197 5.89 -0.32 -7.15
C ILE A 197 5.67 1.19 -6.95
N TYR A 198 4.52 1.59 -6.40
CA TYR A 198 4.13 3.00 -6.28
C TYR A 198 4.50 3.64 -4.94
N CYS A 199 4.48 2.84 -3.87
CA CYS A 199 4.47 3.36 -2.50
C CYS A 199 5.86 3.73 -1.96
N VAL A 200 6.94 3.22 -2.54
CA VAL A 200 8.30 3.40 -2.01
C VAL A 200 8.73 4.86 -2.06
N ALA A 201 8.65 5.48 -3.23
CA ALA A 201 9.22 6.81 -3.44
C ALA A 201 8.49 7.94 -2.67
N PRO A 202 7.14 7.97 -2.57
CA PRO A 202 6.45 8.94 -1.71
C PRO A 202 6.70 8.68 -0.21
N ALA A 203 6.82 7.43 0.23
CA ALA A 203 7.14 7.11 1.62
C ALA A 203 8.56 7.56 2.00
N LEU A 204 9.54 7.34 1.11
CA LEU A 204 10.91 7.84 1.30
C LEU A 204 10.95 9.38 1.35
N ARG A 205 10.09 10.07 0.58
CA ARG A 205 9.97 11.53 0.64
C ARG A 205 9.46 12.02 2.01
N LEU A 206 8.47 11.34 2.59
CA LEU A 206 7.99 11.65 3.94
C LEU A 206 9.06 11.40 5.01
N LEU A 207 9.77 10.28 4.91
CA LEU A 207 10.87 9.96 5.82
C LEU A 207 12.04 10.96 5.67
N ALA A 208 12.39 11.36 4.45
CA ALA A 208 13.40 12.40 4.20
C ALA A 208 12.98 13.75 4.82
N ALA A 209 11.72 14.14 4.68
CA ALA A 209 11.18 15.37 5.28
C ALA A 209 11.19 15.33 6.82
N ALA A 210 11.10 14.15 7.42
CA ALA A 210 11.26 13.94 8.86
C ALA A 210 12.73 13.93 9.31
N GLY A 211 13.68 14.08 8.40
CA GLY A 211 15.12 14.07 8.70
C GLY A 211 15.72 12.67 8.84
N CYS A 212 15.02 11.62 8.41
CA CYS A 212 15.55 10.26 8.42
C CYS A 212 16.58 10.06 7.29
N ASP A 213 17.61 9.23 7.52
CA ASP A 213 18.61 8.88 6.50
C ASP A 213 18.00 7.97 5.43
N MET A 214 17.80 8.50 4.23
CA MET A 214 17.25 7.78 3.08
C MET A 214 18.33 7.16 2.18
N THR A 215 19.54 6.96 2.70
CA THR A 215 20.57 6.18 2.01
C THR A 215 20.11 4.73 1.90
N ALA A 216 20.01 4.23 0.67
CA ALA A 216 19.60 2.85 0.44
C ALA A 216 20.56 1.87 1.15
N PRO A 217 20.04 0.91 1.94
CA PRO A 217 20.87 -0.12 2.54
C PRO A 217 21.62 -0.92 1.47
N ARG A 218 22.77 -1.50 1.83
CA ARG A 218 23.59 -2.28 0.90
C ARG A 218 22.75 -3.37 0.23
N GLY A 219 22.80 -3.43 -1.11
CA GLY A 219 22.06 -4.42 -1.91
C GLY A 219 20.63 -4.00 -2.28
N HIS A 220 20.15 -2.85 -1.81
CA HIS A 220 18.86 -2.28 -2.21
C HIS A 220 19.06 -1.24 -3.31
N ARG A 221 18.20 -1.28 -4.33
CA ARG A 221 18.09 -0.21 -5.32
C ARG A 221 16.86 0.62 -4.97
N TRP A 222 17.05 1.70 -4.23
CA TRP A 222 16.02 2.72 -4.10
C TRP A 222 16.19 3.71 -5.24
N TYR A 223 15.07 4.05 -5.88
CA TYR A 223 15.03 5.21 -6.75
C TYR A 223 14.93 6.45 -5.85
N PRO A 224 15.62 7.55 -6.19
CA PRO A 224 15.41 8.82 -5.49
C PRO A 224 13.92 9.19 -5.48
N SER A 225 13.52 10.02 -4.52
CA SER A 225 12.12 10.43 -4.33
C SER A 225 11.47 10.81 -5.65
N THR A 226 10.19 10.45 -5.81
CA THR A 226 9.41 10.83 -6.99
C THR A 226 9.54 12.32 -7.19
N LEU A 227 9.88 12.73 -8.42
CA LEU A 227 9.91 14.14 -8.79
C LEU A 227 8.55 14.75 -8.47
N ALA A 228 8.51 15.57 -7.43
CA ALA A 228 7.35 16.35 -7.07
C ALA A 228 7.39 17.69 -7.82
N LEU A 229 6.26 18.40 -7.80
CA LEU A 229 6.17 19.76 -8.31
C LEU A 229 7.28 20.67 -7.76
N TRP A 230 7.68 20.46 -6.52
CA TRP A 230 8.72 21.20 -5.79
C TRP A 230 10.16 20.87 -6.23
N ASP A 231 10.37 19.72 -6.87
CA ASP A 231 11.70 19.25 -7.27
C ASP A 231 12.09 19.72 -8.67
N VAL A 232 11.17 20.36 -9.41
CA VAL A 232 11.44 20.96 -10.72
C VAL A 232 12.36 22.17 -10.55
N SER A 233 13.53 22.13 -11.18
CA SER A 233 14.55 23.18 -11.07
C SER A 233 14.12 24.48 -11.75
N ASP A 234 14.70 25.59 -11.32
CA ASP A 234 14.44 26.92 -11.86
C ASP A 234 14.78 26.98 -13.36
N GLU A 235 15.84 26.30 -13.78
CA GLU A 235 16.22 26.20 -15.18
C GLU A 235 15.19 25.42 -15.99
N ALA A 236 14.64 24.33 -15.43
CA ALA A 236 13.60 23.56 -16.09
C ALA A 236 12.29 24.36 -16.21
N ARG A 237 11.92 25.12 -15.17
CA ARG A 237 10.75 26.01 -15.18
C ARG A 237 10.91 27.12 -16.23
N ALA A 238 12.06 27.79 -16.25
CA ALA A 238 12.35 28.85 -17.22
C ALA A 238 12.36 28.34 -18.67
N LYS A 239 12.74 27.07 -18.89
CA LYS A 239 12.73 26.46 -20.22
C LYS A 239 11.33 26.13 -20.74
N TYR A 240 10.37 25.90 -19.85
CA TYR A 240 9.01 25.48 -20.19
C TYR A 240 7.96 26.36 -19.47
N PRO A 241 7.83 27.64 -19.83
CA PRO A 241 6.88 28.56 -19.17
C PRO A 241 5.42 28.16 -19.37
N ASP A 242 5.09 27.48 -20.48
CA ASP A 242 3.73 27.01 -20.78
C ASP A 242 3.31 25.77 -19.94
N ALA A 243 4.18 25.29 -19.06
CA ALA A 243 3.89 24.17 -18.17
C ALA A 243 3.17 24.58 -16.88
N PHE A 244 2.94 25.89 -16.65
CA PHE A 244 2.19 26.46 -15.52
C PHE A 244 2.61 25.96 -14.12
N ILE A 245 3.90 25.63 -13.96
CA ILE A 245 4.44 25.04 -12.73
C ILE A 245 4.36 26.02 -11.55
N ASP A 246 4.51 27.32 -11.80
CA ASP A 246 4.50 28.34 -10.74
C ASP A 246 3.06 28.59 -10.25
N GLU A 247 2.10 28.60 -11.16
CA GLU A 247 0.67 28.65 -10.85
C GLU A 247 0.24 27.41 -10.08
N ASP A 248 0.66 26.22 -10.51
CA ASP A 248 0.39 24.97 -9.79
C ASP A 248 0.99 25.00 -8.38
N ARG A 249 2.20 25.56 -8.20
CA ARG A 249 2.81 25.71 -6.86
C ARG A 249 2.02 26.67 -6.00
N ALA A 250 1.54 27.77 -6.57
CA ALA A 250 0.75 28.76 -5.84
C ALA A 250 -0.55 28.16 -5.28
N VAL A 251 -1.15 27.16 -5.93
CA VAL A 251 -2.35 26.46 -5.42
C VAL A 251 -2.11 25.79 -4.06
N PHE A 252 -0.88 25.37 -3.77
CA PHE A 252 -0.55 24.72 -2.50
C PHE A 252 -0.16 25.71 -1.39
N ASP A 253 -0.11 27.02 -1.67
CA ASP A 253 0.06 28.04 -0.63
C ASP A 253 -1.19 28.05 0.28
N PRO A 254 -1.04 27.91 1.62
CA PRO A 254 -2.13 28.03 2.59
C PRO A 254 -3.03 29.26 2.42
N THR A 255 -2.48 30.34 1.87
CA THR A 255 -3.17 31.62 1.66
C THR A 255 -3.82 31.75 0.28
N HIS A 256 -3.64 30.77 -0.61
CA HIS A 256 -4.22 30.79 -1.94
C HIS A 256 -5.75 30.69 -1.88
N GLN A 257 -6.45 31.30 -2.84
CA GLN A 257 -7.92 31.26 -2.91
C GLN A 257 -8.47 29.83 -2.97
N PHE A 258 -7.70 28.92 -3.57
CA PHE A 258 -7.95 27.48 -3.62
C PHE A 258 -6.93 26.68 -2.79
N GLY A 259 -6.28 27.37 -1.83
CA GLY A 259 -5.27 26.83 -0.94
C GLY A 259 -5.73 25.56 -0.22
N PRO A 260 -4.79 24.78 0.36
CA PRO A 260 -5.04 23.45 0.90
C PRO A 260 -6.34 23.49 1.68
N LEU A 261 -7.35 22.80 1.13
CA LEU A 261 -8.72 22.83 1.61
C LEU A 261 -8.67 22.49 3.10
N THR A 262 -8.64 23.51 3.96
CA THR A 262 -8.75 23.27 5.37
C THR A 262 -10.15 22.71 5.51
N HIS A 263 -10.25 21.46 5.94
CA HIS A 263 -11.53 20.76 6.09
C HIS A 263 -12.47 21.45 7.12
N SER A 264 -12.12 22.65 7.59
CA SER A 264 -12.92 23.48 8.48
C SER A 264 -13.98 24.34 7.77
N GLU A 265 -13.87 24.58 6.46
CA GLU A 265 -14.75 25.55 5.76
C GLU A 265 -15.32 25.03 4.42
N ALA A 266 -15.82 23.79 4.39
CA ALA A 266 -16.80 23.47 3.36
C ALA A 266 -18.11 24.25 3.66
N PRO A 267 -18.63 25.07 2.72
CA PRO A 267 -19.89 25.78 2.95
C PRO A 267 -21.02 24.76 3.20
N ARG A 268 -21.74 24.97 4.30
CA ARG A 268 -22.88 24.15 4.73
C ARG A 268 -24.00 24.13 3.70
#